data_AF-A0A924AE85-F1
#
_entry.id   AF-A0A924AE85-F1
#
_cell.length_a   1.000
_cell.length_b   1.000
_cell.length_c   1.000
_cell.angle_alpha   90.00
_cell.angle_beta   90.00
_cell.angle_gamma   90.00
#
_symmetry.space_group_name_H-M   'P 1'
#
loop_
_entity.id
_entity.type
_entity.pdbx_description
1 polymer ?
#
loop_
_entity_poly.entity_id
_entity_poly.type
_entity_poly.pdbx_seq_one_letter_code
_entity_poly.pdbx_strand_id
1 'polypeptide(L)'
;MKKFKIDEYSKKEAGFAVPENYFENLESRIFNLIETREVKVISIFQQPKYWITAIAAIFIIGLFFSISFNNSNDESFANEEFLTTQTDLTTEDLAEHLTENDLKTLEENLTVYDQEIIDLTKENL
;
A
#
# COMPACT_ATOMS: atom_id res chain seq x y z
N MET A 1 -8.72 74.62 59.05
CA MET A 1 -7.94 73.98 57.96
C MET A 1 -7.22 75.06 57.16
N LYS A 2 -5.91 74.91 56.92
CA LYS A 2 -5.08 75.90 56.21
C LYS A 2 -5.33 75.75 54.70
N LYS A 3 -5.69 76.84 54.00
CA LYS A 3 -5.98 76.81 52.55
C LYS A 3 -4.68 76.61 51.76
N PHE A 4 -4.65 75.58 50.92
CA PHE A 4 -3.54 75.27 50.03
C PHE A 4 -3.57 76.26 48.85
N LYS A 5 -2.55 77.13 48.74
CA LYS A 5 -2.39 78.06 47.61
C LYS A 5 -1.40 77.44 46.63
N ILE A 6 -1.86 77.13 45.41
CA ILE A 6 -1.09 76.40 44.39
C ILE A 6 -0.12 77.34 43.66
N ASP A 7 -0.45 78.62 43.69
CA ASP A 7 0.16 79.73 42.94
C ASP A 7 1.52 80.18 43.51
N GLU A 8 1.92 79.67 44.68
CA GLU A 8 3.16 80.04 45.39
C GLU A 8 4.31 79.04 45.16
N TYR A 9 4.02 77.88 44.54
CA TYR A 9 5.06 76.92 44.17
C TYR A 9 5.53 77.22 42.74
N SER A 10 6.77 77.69 42.64
CA SER A 10 7.54 77.81 41.39
C SER A 10 7.17 76.69 40.42
N LYS A 11 6.82 77.07 39.20
CA LYS A 11 6.48 76.22 38.05
C LYS A 11 7.68 75.30 37.75
N LYS A 12 7.84 74.24 38.56
CA LYS A 12 8.89 73.25 38.38
C LYS A 12 8.71 72.66 37.00
N GLU A 13 9.77 72.67 36.19
CA GLU A 13 9.77 71.96 34.93
C GLU A 13 9.43 70.50 35.22
N ALA A 14 8.49 69.94 34.46
CA ALA A 14 8.11 68.55 34.62
C ALA A 14 9.38 67.70 34.49
N GLY A 15 9.67 66.84 35.48
CA GLY A 15 10.88 66.00 35.48
C GLY A 15 10.96 65.04 34.28
N PHE A 16 9.87 64.93 33.52
CA PHE A 16 9.80 64.23 32.25
C PHE A 16 9.24 65.18 31.20
N ALA A 17 10.11 65.70 30.34
CA ALA A 17 9.72 66.40 29.12
C ALA A 17 9.64 65.39 27.97
N VAL A 18 8.59 65.48 27.16
CA VAL A 18 8.52 64.72 25.92
C VAL A 18 9.47 65.34 24.88
N PRO A 19 10.11 64.53 24.03
CA PRO A 19 10.91 65.04 22.93
C PRO A 19 10.09 65.92 21.99
N GLU A 20 10.76 66.85 21.33
CA GLU A 20 10.17 67.68 20.28
C GLU A 20 9.56 66.78 19.18
N ASN A 21 8.34 67.09 18.76
CA ASN A 21 7.60 66.39 17.71
C ASN A 21 7.38 64.88 17.99
N TYR A 22 7.38 64.45 19.26
CA TYR A 22 7.10 63.06 19.65
C TYR A 22 5.73 62.57 19.15
N PHE A 23 4.69 63.38 19.38
CA PHE A 23 3.32 63.02 18.99
C PHE A 23 3.08 63.22 17.49
N GLU A 24 3.75 64.20 16.86
CA GLU A 24 3.65 64.46 15.42
C GLU A 24 4.21 63.30 14.58
N ASN A 25 5.31 62.68 15.04
CA ASN A 25 5.94 61.56 14.36
C ASN A 25 5.46 60.19 14.85
N LEU A 26 4.51 60.13 15.78
CA LEU A 26 4.01 58.87 16.33
C LEU A 26 3.32 58.05 15.25
N GLU A 27 2.43 58.68 14.47
CA GLU A 27 1.63 58.05 13.43
C GLU A 27 2.53 57.44 12.34
N SER A 28 3.47 58.22 11.80
CA SER A 28 4.40 57.77 10.77
C SER A 28 5.30 56.63 11.23
N ARG A 29 5.72 56.63 12.50
CA ARG A 29 6.46 55.51 13.10
C ARG A 29 5.61 54.25 13.18
N ILE A 30 4.36 54.38 13.65
CA ILE A 30 3.43 53.25 13.73
C ILE A 30 3.21 52.66 12.34
N PHE A 31 2.89 53.47 11.32
CA PHE A 31 2.70 52.97 9.95
C PHE A 31 3.95 52.28 9.38
N ASN A 32 5.15 52.85 9.57
CA ASN A 32 6.41 52.21 9.14
C ASN A 32 6.68 50.86 9.83
N LEU A 33 6.18 50.68 11.06
CA LEU A 33 6.31 49.40 11.78
C LEU A 33 5.29 48.35 11.31
N ILE A 34 4.10 48.79 10.88
CA ILE A 34 3.03 47.90 10.42
C ILE A 34 3.14 47.63 8.91
N GLU A 35 3.95 48.39 8.16
CA GLU A 35 4.17 48.14 6.74
C GLU A 35 4.73 46.72 6.55
N THR A 36 3.82 45.83 6.20
CA THR A 36 3.99 44.40 6.28
C THR A 36 4.96 43.99 5.18
N ARG A 37 6.15 43.55 5.56
CA ARG A 37 6.95 42.72 4.65
C ARG A 37 6.11 41.50 4.32
N GLU A 38 5.85 41.26 3.04
CA GLU A 38 5.18 40.03 2.60
C GLU A 38 6.09 38.83 2.93
N VAL A 39 5.94 38.29 4.13
CA VAL A 39 6.62 37.07 4.53
C VAL A 39 5.96 35.93 3.77
N LYS A 40 6.73 35.24 2.92
CA LYS A 40 6.27 34.07 2.18
C LYS A 40 5.81 32.98 3.16
N VAL A 41 4.52 32.94 3.46
CA VAL A 41 3.91 31.87 4.26
C VAL A 41 3.63 30.67 3.36
N ILE A 42 4.27 29.55 3.67
CA ILE A 42 3.89 28.26 3.08
C ILE A 42 2.75 27.67 3.93
N SER A 43 1.68 27.23 3.28
CA SER A 43 0.58 26.55 3.96
C SER A 43 0.99 25.14 4.37
N ILE A 44 0.84 24.83 5.65
CA ILE A 44 1.20 23.53 6.26
C ILE A 44 0.18 22.42 5.93
N PHE A 45 -0.97 22.77 5.35
CA PHE A 45 -2.08 21.85 5.05
C PHE A 45 -2.14 21.43 3.58
N GLN A 46 -1.05 21.59 2.83
CA GLN A 46 -0.99 21.11 1.45
C GLN A 46 -0.95 19.58 1.45
N GLN A 47 -2.04 18.96 0.97
CA GLN A 47 -2.17 17.51 0.93
C GLN A 47 -1.07 16.89 0.05
N PRO A 48 -0.41 15.81 0.50
CA PRO A 48 0.59 15.12 -0.31
C PRO A 48 -0.12 14.37 -1.44
N LYS A 49 -0.05 14.93 -2.66
CA LYS A 49 -0.57 14.29 -3.89
C LYS A 49 0.00 12.88 -4.12
N TYR A 50 1.15 12.58 -3.53
CA TYR A 50 1.83 11.29 -3.59
C TYR A 50 1.09 10.14 -2.88
N TRP A 51 0.19 10.44 -1.92
CA TRP A 51 -0.59 9.39 -1.25
C TRP A 51 -1.69 8.83 -2.17
N ILE A 52 -2.29 9.69 -3.00
CA ILE A 52 -3.31 9.30 -3.98
C ILE A 52 -2.67 8.44 -5.09
N THR A 53 -1.44 8.75 -5.49
CA THR A 53 -0.72 7.94 -6.49
C THR A 53 -0.35 6.56 -5.97
N ALA A 54 -0.03 6.44 -4.67
CA ALA A 54 0.27 5.16 -4.05
C ALA A 54 -0.95 4.22 -4.04
N ILE A 55 -2.14 4.74 -3.73
CA ILE A 55 -3.40 3.99 -3.76
C ILE A 55 -3.72 3.51 -5.18
N ALA A 56 -3.56 4.37 -6.19
CA ALA A 56 -3.80 4.01 -7.58
C ALA A 56 -2.86 2.88 -8.08
N ALA A 57 -1.58 2.90 -7.69
CA ALA A 57 -0.61 1.88 -8.08
C ALA A 57 -0.99 0.49 -7.52
N ILE A 58 -1.44 0.42 -6.26
CA ILE A 58 -1.89 -0.84 -5.63
C ILE A 58 -3.12 -1.40 -6.37
N PHE A 59 -4.05 -0.53 -6.78
CA PHE A 59 -5.22 -0.93 -7.56
C PHE A 59 -4.83 -1.52 -8.93
N ILE A 60 -3.88 -0.89 -9.63
CA ILE A 60 -3.39 -1.37 -10.92
C ILE A 60 -2.68 -2.73 -10.77
N ILE A 61 -1.82 -2.88 -9.76
CA ILE A 61 -1.11 -4.13 -9.48
C ILE A 61 -2.10 -5.24 -9.10
N GLY A 62 -3.09 -4.95 -8.25
CA GLY A 62 -4.11 -5.92 -7.85
C GLY A 62 -4.99 -6.37 -9.02
N LEU A 63 -5.40 -5.44 -9.90
CA LEU A 63 -6.17 -5.76 -11.09
C LEU A 63 -5.34 -6.55 -12.11
N PHE A 64 -4.07 -6.18 -12.31
CA PHE A 64 -3.15 -6.91 -13.17
C PHE A 64 -2.88 -8.33 -12.66
N PHE A 65 -2.69 -8.49 -11.34
CA PHE A 65 -2.51 -9.80 -10.71
C PHE A 65 -3.77 -10.66 -10.86
N SER A 66 -4.95 -10.09 -10.63
CA SER A 66 -6.24 -10.77 -10.78
C SER A 66 -6.44 -11.30 -12.21
N ILE A 67 -6.17 -10.50 -13.24
CA ILE A 67 -6.28 -10.94 -14.65
C ILE A 67 -5.22 -12.00 -14.99
N SER A 68 -3.98 -11.83 -14.50
CA SER A 68 -2.88 -12.74 -14.82
C SER A 68 -3.01 -14.11 -14.14
N PHE A 69 -3.60 -14.17 -12.95
CA PHE A 69 -3.76 -15.40 -12.17
C PHE A 69 -5.05 -16.17 -12.51
N ASN A 70 -5.99 -15.55 -13.22
CA ASN A 70 -7.25 -16.20 -13.63
C ASN A 70 -7.10 -17.09 -14.89
N ASN A 71 -5.86 -17.48 -15.22
CA ASN A 71 -5.52 -18.30 -16.37
C ASN A 71 -4.73 -19.56 -15.97
N SER A 72 -4.81 -19.96 -14.70
CA SER A 72 -4.50 -21.33 -14.31
C SER A 72 -5.66 -22.20 -14.74
N ASN A 73 -5.50 -22.90 -15.87
CA ASN A 73 -6.27 -24.11 -16.12
C ASN A 73 -5.99 -25.03 -14.93
N ASP A 74 -6.95 -25.17 -14.02
CA ASP A 74 -6.94 -26.07 -12.88
C ASP A 74 -7.06 -27.53 -13.37
N GLU A 75 -6.08 -27.99 -14.14
CA GLU A 75 -5.94 -29.37 -14.63
C GLU A 75 -4.90 -30.13 -13.79
N SER A 76 -4.86 -29.92 -12.47
CA SER A 76 -3.90 -30.62 -11.60
C SER A 76 -4.33 -30.76 -10.12
N PHE A 77 -5.64 -30.75 -9.82
CA PHE A 77 -6.13 -31.07 -8.47
C PHE A 77 -6.66 -32.50 -8.32
N ALA A 78 -6.52 -33.35 -9.34
CA ALA A 78 -7.19 -34.65 -9.41
C ALA A 78 -6.26 -35.85 -9.12
N ASN A 79 -5.17 -35.68 -8.38
CA ASN A 79 -4.10 -36.67 -8.47
C ASN A 79 -3.99 -37.57 -7.24
N GLU A 80 -4.38 -37.12 -6.04
CA GLU A 80 -4.22 -37.97 -4.83
C GLU A 80 -5.40 -37.88 -3.86
N GLU A 81 -5.86 -36.67 -3.48
CA GLU A 81 -6.96 -36.51 -2.50
C GLU A 81 -8.33 -36.99 -3.00
N PHE A 82 -8.56 -36.92 -4.32
CA PHE A 82 -9.80 -37.42 -4.94
C PHE A 82 -9.90 -38.95 -4.90
N LEU A 83 -8.76 -39.65 -4.98
CA LEU A 83 -8.69 -41.11 -4.94
C LEU A 83 -8.83 -41.66 -3.51
N THR A 84 -8.39 -40.91 -2.50
CA THR A 84 -8.51 -41.35 -1.09
C THR A 84 -9.92 -41.16 -0.52
N THR A 85 -10.67 -40.20 -1.06
CA THR A 85 -11.99 -39.81 -0.54
C THR A 85 -13.13 -40.59 -1.19
N GLN A 86 -12.95 -41.08 -2.41
CA GLN A 86 -13.92 -41.93 -3.10
C GLN A 86 -13.59 -43.42 -2.90
N THR A 87 -14.00 -43.96 -1.76
CA THR A 87 -13.86 -45.40 -1.45
C THR A 87 -14.97 -46.27 -2.07
N ASP A 88 -15.95 -45.65 -2.74
CA ASP A 88 -17.15 -46.32 -3.27
C ASP A 88 -17.00 -46.77 -4.75
N LEU A 89 -15.84 -46.54 -5.37
CA LEU A 89 -15.57 -47.00 -6.74
C LEU A 89 -15.26 -48.49 -6.75
N THR A 90 -16.09 -49.27 -7.45
CA THR A 90 -15.86 -50.71 -7.62
C THR A 90 -14.94 -50.99 -8.81
N THR A 91 -14.37 -52.19 -8.85
CA THR A 91 -13.55 -52.67 -9.97
C THR A 91 -14.32 -52.68 -11.30
N GLU A 92 -15.62 -52.92 -11.25
CA GLU A 92 -16.53 -52.90 -12.37
C GLU A 92 -16.74 -51.49 -12.91
N ASP A 93 -16.90 -50.48 -12.04
CA ASP A 93 -17.06 -49.08 -12.46
C ASP A 93 -15.79 -48.55 -13.14
N LEU A 94 -14.63 -48.98 -12.64
CA LEU A 94 -13.34 -48.65 -13.24
C LEU A 94 -13.18 -49.30 -14.62
N ALA A 95 -13.61 -50.56 -14.76
CA ALA A 95 -13.54 -51.28 -16.03
C ALA A 95 -14.45 -50.66 -17.11
N GLU A 96 -15.59 -50.09 -16.72
CA GLU A 96 -16.49 -49.38 -17.65
C GLU A 96 -15.87 -48.10 -18.22
N HIS A 97 -15.01 -47.43 -17.45
CA HIS A 97 -14.35 -46.19 -17.86
C HIS A 97 -13.00 -46.40 -18.56
N LEU A 98 -12.55 -47.66 -18.74
CA LEU A 98 -11.34 -47.95 -19.51
C LEU A 98 -11.58 -47.80 -21.01
N THR A 99 -10.81 -46.93 -21.66
CA THR A 99 -10.89 -46.78 -23.12
C THR A 99 -10.04 -47.82 -23.84
N GLU A 100 -10.33 -48.06 -25.12
CA GLU A 100 -9.55 -48.98 -25.96
C GLU A 100 -8.07 -48.57 -26.07
N ASN A 101 -7.79 -47.26 -26.01
CA ASN A 101 -6.41 -46.76 -25.98
C ASN A 101 -5.70 -47.14 -24.67
N ASP A 102 -6.38 -47.05 -23.53
CA ASP A 102 -5.81 -47.42 -22.24
C ASP A 102 -5.46 -48.90 -22.20
N LEU A 103 -6.38 -49.75 -22.70
CA LEU A 103 -6.14 -51.20 -22.84
C LEU A 103 -4.94 -51.50 -23.75
N LYS A 104 -4.82 -50.79 -24.87
CA LYS A 104 -3.69 -50.95 -25.79
C LYS A 104 -2.36 -50.59 -25.14
N THR A 105 -2.31 -49.50 -24.35
CA THR A 105 -1.09 -49.12 -23.62
C THR A 105 -0.74 -50.13 -22.53
N LEU A 106 -1.73 -50.75 -21.88
CA LEU A 106 -1.50 -51.79 -20.89
C LEU A 106 -0.95 -53.07 -21.54
N GLU A 107 -1.50 -53.46 -22.69
CA GLU A 107 -1.01 -54.60 -23.48
C GLU A 107 0.44 -54.38 -23.92
N GLU A 108 0.78 -53.20 -24.44
CA GLU A 108 2.14 -52.86 -24.84
C GLU A 108 3.12 -52.99 -23.65
N ASN A 109 2.76 -52.43 -22.49
CA ASN A 109 3.60 -52.53 -21.29
C ASN A 109 3.79 -53.97 -20.82
N LEU A 110 2.75 -54.82 -20.87
CA LEU A 110 2.86 -56.24 -20.51
C LEU A 110 3.80 -57.00 -21.46
N THR A 111 3.74 -56.72 -22.76
CA THR A 111 4.63 -57.37 -23.74
C THR A 111 6.10 -57.00 -23.55
N VAL A 112 6.39 -55.78 -23.06
CA VAL A 112 7.75 -55.34 -22.73
C VAL A 112 8.29 -56.09 -21.51
N TYR A 113 7.49 -56.27 -20.46
CA TYR A 113 7.89 -57.04 -19.27
C TYR A 113 8.14 -58.52 -19.58
N ASP A 114 7.34 -59.13 -20.45
CA ASP A 114 7.55 -60.52 -20.87
C ASP A 114 8.88 -60.69 -21.61
N GLN A 115 9.27 -59.73 -22.46
CA GLN A 115 10.58 -59.78 -23.12
C GLN A 115 11.74 -59.60 -22.14
N GLU A 116 11.61 -58.68 -21.18
CA GLU A 116 12.64 -58.47 -20.15
C GLU A 116 12.87 -59.75 -19.31
N ILE A 117 11.79 -60.43 -18.89
CA ILE A 117 11.90 -61.69 -18.15
C ILE A 117 12.55 -62.80 -18.99
N ILE A 118 12.19 -62.89 -20.27
CA ILE A 118 12.78 -63.89 -21.18
C ILE A 118 14.27 -63.64 -21.36
N ASP A 119 14.70 -62.38 -21.49
CA ASP A 119 16.10 -62.04 -21.69
C ASP A 119 16.92 -62.24 -20.41
N LEU A 120 16.37 -61.90 -19.22
CA LEU A 120 16.99 -62.24 -17.93
C LEU A 120 17.13 -63.76 -17.72
N THR A 121 16.18 -64.54 -18.23
CA THR A 121 16.23 -66.01 -18.14
C THR A 121 17.26 -66.61 -19.09
N LYS A 122 17.50 -66.00 -20.26
CA LYS A 122 18.55 -66.42 -21.21
C LYS A 122 19.96 -66.01 -20.76
N GLU A 123 20.10 -64.89 -20.06
CA GLU A 123 21.41 -64.42 -19.57
C GLU A 123 21.97 -65.30 -18.45
N ASN A 124 21.11 -65.95 -17.67
CA ASN A 124 21.50 -66.82 -16.53
C ASN A 124 21.61 -68.31 -16.89
N LEU A 125 21.72 -68.67 -18.18
CA LEU A 125 21.83 -70.04 -18.69
C LEU A 125 23.08 -70.20 -19.55
#